data_AF-A0A1E3NKI3-F1
#
_entry.id   AF-A0A1E3NKI3-F1
#
_cell.length_a   1.000
_cell.length_b   1.000
_cell.length_c   1.000
_cell.angle_alpha   90.00
_cell.angle_beta   90.00
_cell.angle_gamma   90.00
#
_symmetry.space_group_name_H-M   'P 1'
#
loop_
_entity.id
_entity.type
_entity.pdbx_description
1 polymer ?
#
loop_
_entity_poly.entity_id
_entity_poly.type
_entity_poly.pdbx_seq_one_letter_code
_entity_poly.pdbx_strand_id
1 'polypeptide(L)'
;MDQKEIVAEYKRQGLFDARRKQFFDTFVADETRQQQLKELIGELVKCKIEKEPELFSKNRGKVSALIQTELVKRHVEREKLSTSGGRADGEAGDGAGSGKDGRYSDTELLDRINDLLDSYVASVEGSEQVQGEIISQLNG
;
A
#
# COMPACT_ATOMS: atom_id res chain seq x y z
N MET A 1 2.14 -22.47 20.37
CA MET A 1 1.54 -22.58 19.02
C MET A 1 2.61 -22.22 18.01
N ASP A 2 2.76 -23.06 16.99
CA ASP A 2 3.58 -22.78 15.81
C ASP A 2 2.89 -21.71 14.93
N GLN A 3 3.66 -20.94 14.16
CA GLN A 3 3.15 -19.91 13.25
C GLN A 3 2.09 -20.48 12.28
N LYS A 4 2.29 -21.73 11.85
CA LYS A 4 1.35 -22.44 10.96
C LYS A 4 0.00 -22.72 11.63
N GLU A 5 0.00 -23.04 12.92
CA GLU A 5 -1.21 -23.31 13.70
C GLU A 5 -2.01 -22.01 13.89
N ILE A 6 -1.33 -20.90 14.19
CA ILE A 6 -1.96 -19.58 14.30
C ILE A 6 -2.60 -19.18 12.97
N VAL A 7 -1.90 -19.34 11.85
CA VAL A 7 -2.45 -19.02 10.53
C VAL A 7 -3.63 -19.93 10.18
N ALA A 8 -3.56 -21.22 10.49
CA ALA A 8 -4.66 -22.16 10.25
C ALA A 8 -5.89 -21.76 11.08
N GLU A 9 -5.71 -21.36 12.33
CA GLU A 9 -6.79 -20.95 13.22
C GLU A 9 -7.43 -19.63 12.77
N TYR A 10 -6.63 -18.63 12.39
CA TYR A 10 -7.13 -17.36 11.85
C TYR A 10 -7.96 -17.56 10.57
N LYS A 11 -7.54 -18.49 9.70
CA LYS A 11 -8.31 -18.86 8.50
C LYS A 11 -9.60 -19.59 8.87
N ARG A 12 -9.53 -20.55 9.80
CA ARG A 12 -10.68 -21.35 10.25
C ARG A 12 -11.77 -20.48 10.86
N GLN A 13 -11.38 -19.46 11.63
CA GLN A 13 -12.28 -18.53 12.28
C GLN A 13 -12.73 -17.36 11.37
N GLY A 14 -12.25 -17.27 10.14
CA GLY A 14 -12.59 -16.17 9.23
C GLY A 14 -12.06 -14.79 9.67
N LEU A 15 -11.11 -14.76 10.62
CA LEU A 15 -10.59 -13.52 11.20
C LEU A 15 -9.84 -12.66 10.19
N PHE A 16 -9.21 -13.28 9.19
CA PHE A 16 -8.56 -12.54 8.10
C PHE A 16 -9.57 -11.73 7.28
N ASP A 17 -10.69 -12.34 6.91
CA ASP A 17 -11.74 -11.68 6.14
C ASP A 17 -12.45 -10.61 6.96
N ALA A 18 -12.73 -10.89 8.24
CA ALA A 18 -13.30 -9.92 9.16
C ALA A 18 -12.40 -8.68 9.32
N ARG A 19 -11.10 -8.90 9.56
CA ARG A 19 -10.12 -7.81 9.69
C ARG A 19 -9.97 -7.02 8.39
N ARG A 20 -9.88 -7.71 7.24
CA ARG A 20 -9.86 -7.05 5.92
C ARG A 20 -11.09 -6.17 5.70
N LYS A 21 -12.28 -6.67 6.03
CA LYS A 21 -13.53 -5.90 5.92
C LYS A 21 -13.52 -4.68 6.83
N GLN A 22 -13.12 -4.84 8.09
CA GLN A 22 -13.04 -3.75 9.05
C GLN A 22 -12.08 -2.65 8.58
N PHE A 23 -10.87 -3.01 8.14
CA PHE A 23 -9.92 -2.06 7.55
C PHE A 23 -10.52 -1.30 6.37
N PHE A 24 -11.23 -2.01 5.48
CA PHE A 24 -11.87 -1.39 4.34
C PHE A 24 -12.98 -0.42 4.76
N ASP A 25 -13.86 -0.83 5.69
CA ASP A 25 -14.96 0.00 6.18
C ASP A 25 -14.44 1.27 6.86
N THR A 26 -13.40 1.15 7.69
CA THR A 26 -12.74 2.30 8.33
C THR A 26 -12.05 3.20 7.31
N PHE A 27 -11.43 2.64 6.28
CA PHE A 27 -10.80 3.43 5.23
C PHE A 27 -11.83 4.21 4.41
N VAL A 28 -12.96 3.58 4.10
CA VAL A 28 -14.08 4.22 3.39
C VAL A 28 -14.65 5.39 4.18
N ALA A 29 -14.63 5.32 5.52
CA ALA A 29 -15.06 6.41 6.40
C ALA A 29 -14.06 7.57 6.51
N ASP A 30 -12.78 7.37 6.18
CA ASP A 30 -11.76 8.43 6.17
C ASP A 30 -11.77 9.19 4.84
N GLU A 31 -12.68 10.16 4.73
CA GLU A 31 -12.87 10.97 3.53
C GLU A 31 -11.59 11.67 3.06
N THR A 32 -10.75 12.12 4.01
CA THR A 32 -9.50 12.84 3.71
C THR A 32 -8.52 11.94 3.00
N ARG A 33 -8.21 10.77 3.57
CA ARG A 33 -7.28 9.83 2.94
C ARG A 33 -7.84 9.23 1.66
N GLN A 34 -9.15 9.02 1.60
CA GLN A 34 -9.81 8.57 0.38
C GLN A 34 -9.63 9.57 -0.76
N GLN A 35 -9.78 10.87 -0.49
CA GLN A 35 -9.58 11.92 -1.48
C GLN A 35 -8.12 12.00 -1.94
N GLN A 36 -7.17 11.96 -1.01
CA GLN A 36 -5.73 11.92 -1.34
C GLN A 36 -5.36 10.71 -2.20
N LEU A 37 -5.88 9.52 -1.87
CA LEU A 37 -5.65 8.31 -2.65
C LEU A 37 -6.22 8.44 -4.07
N LYS A 38 -7.44 8.98 -4.21
CA LYS A 38 -8.07 9.21 -5.52
C LYS A 38 -7.26 10.15 -6.39
N GLU A 39 -6.69 11.21 -5.81
CA GLU A 39 -5.85 12.17 -6.54
C GLU A 39 -4.57 11.52 -7.05
N LEU A 40 -3.84 10.81 -6.18
CA LEU A 40 -2.60 10.10 -6.55
C LEU A 40 -2.84 9.03 -7.62
N ILE A 41 -3.90 8.21 -7.47
CA ILE A 41 -4.26 7.20 -8.46
C ILE A 41 -4.68 7.87 -9.78
N GLY A 42 -5.44 8.97 -9.70
CA GLY A 42 -5.86 9.73 -10.88
C GLY A 42 -4.68 10.27 -11.67
N GLU A 43 -3.67 10.81 -11.00
CA GLU A 43 -2.42 11.24 -11.63
C GLU A 43 -1.64 10.08 -12.24
N LEU A 44 -1.52 8.96 -11.53
CA LEU A 44 -0.83 7.77 -12.04
C LEU A 44 -1.51 7.21 -13.30
N VAL A 45 -2.84 7.16 -13.31
CA VAL A 45 -3.62 6.77 -14.49
C VAL A 45 -3.35 7.72 -15.65
N LYS A 46 -3.31 9.03 -15.42
CA LYS A 46 -2.96 10.02 -16.47
C LYS A 46 -1.57 9.76 -17.02
N CYS A 47 -0.55 9.59 -16.17
CA CYS A 47 0.81 9.29 -16.61
C CYS A 47 0.89 8.01 -17.46
N LYS A 48 0.16 6.95 -17.07
CA LYS A 48 0.09 5.71 -17.85
C LYS A 48 -0.60 5.87 -19.19
N ILE A 49 -1.71 6.61 -19.25
CA ILE A 49 -2.41 6.89 -20.51
C ILE A 49 -1.59 7.79 -21.42
N GLU A 50 -0.88 8.79 -20.88
CA GLU A 50 0.00 9.65 -21.68
C GLU A 50 1.15 8.85 -22.33
N LYS A 51 1.68 7.85 -21.62
CA LYS A 51 2.71 6.94 -22.15
C LYS A 51 2.16 5.92 -23.14
N GLU A 52 0.99 5.34 -22.86
CA GLU A 52 0.35 4.32 -23.69
C GLU A 52 -1.16 4.62 -23.83
N PRO A 53 -1.57 5.49 -24.78
CA PRO A 53 -2.97 5.93 -24.92
C PRO A 53 -3.97 4.80 -25.18
N GLU A 54 -3.51 3.70 -25.76
CA GLU A 54 -4.33 2.51 -26.03
C GLU A 54 -4.87 1.83 -24.76
N LEU A 55 -4.24 2.08 -23.62
CA LEU A 55 -4.68 1.61 -22.31
C LEU A 55 -6.07 2.15 -21.95
N PHE A 56 -6.40 3.36 -22.38
CA PHE A 56 -7.69 3.99 -22.11
C PHE A 56 -8.82 3.39 -22.96
N SER A 57 -8.54 3.04 -24.22
CA SER A 57 -9.56 2.67 -25.20
C SER A 57 -9.84 1.17 -25.27
N LYS A 58 -8.86 0.32 -24.98
CA LYS A 58 -8.99 -1.13 -25.23
C LYS A 58 -9.29 -1.95 -23.97
N ASN A 59 -8.89 -1.51 -22.77
CA ASN A 59 -9.04 -2.37 -21.59
C ASN A 59 -8.86 -1.67 -20.23
N ARG A 60 -9.94 -1.11 -19.67
CA ARG A 60 -9.94 -0.51 -18.32
C ARG A 60 -9.44 -1.49 -17.24
N GLY A 61 -9.74 -2.78 -17.39
CA GLY A 61 -9.25 -3.85 -16.50
C GLY A 61 -7.73 -4.02 -16.54
N LYS A 62 -7.11 -3.89 -17.73
CA LYS A 62 -5.64 -3.98 -17.89
C LYS A 62 -4.93 -2.85 -17.16
N VAL A 63 -5.47 -1.62 -17.20
CA VAL A 63 -4.88 -0.46 -16.49
C VAL A 63 -4.88 -0.68 -14.99
N SER A 64 -6.01 -1.14 -14.44
CA SER A 64 -6.12 -1.46 -13.02
C SER A 64 -5.15 -2.56 -12.62
N ALA A 65 -5.06 -3.64 -13.41
CA ALA A 65 -4.13 -4.75 -13.15
C ALA A 65 -2.66 -4.31 -13.20
N LEU A 66 -2.28 -3.43 -14.14
CA LEU A 66 -0.92 -2.89 -14.24
C LEU A 66 -0.57 -2.06 -13.00
N ILE A 67 -1.44 -1.13 -12.60
CA ILE A 67 -1.24 -0.30 -11.41
C ILE A 67 -1.12 -1.17 -10.16
N GLN A 68 -2.03 -2.13 -9.97
CA GLN A 68 -1.98 -3.04 -8.82
C GLN A 68 -0.69 -3.86 -8.81
N THR A 69 -0.27 -4.39 -9.97
CA THR A 69 0.96 -5.17 -10.08
C THR A 69 2.18 -4.35 -9.71
N GLU A 70 2.26 -3.10 -10.17
CA GLU A 70 3.38 -2.21 -9.88
C GLU A 70 3.41 -1.77 -8.41
N LEU A 71 2.25 -1.45 -7.81
CA LEU A 71 2.16 -1.12 -6.38
C LEU A 71 2.68 -2.27 -5.51
N VAL A 72 2.25 -3.51 -5.79
CA VAL A 72 2.68 -4.69 -5.04
C VAL A 72 4.17 -4.95 -5.23
N LYS A 73 4.68 -4.89 -6.46
CA LYS A 73 6.11 -5.06 -6.74
C LYS A 73 6.95 -4.04 -5.97
N ARG A 74 6.55 -2.77 -6.04
CA ARG A 74 7.24 -1.66 -5.39
C ARG A 74 7.24 -1.79 -3.88
N HIS A 75 6.12 -2.19 -3.28
CA HIS A 75 6.03 -2.45 -1.85
C HIS A 75 6.96 -3.60 -1.42
N VAL A 76 6.99 -4.72 -2.16
CA VAL A 76 7.90 -5.84 -1.88
C VAL A 76 9.38 -5.46 -2.05
N GLU A 77 9.71 -4.62 -3.03
CA GLU A 77 11.07 -4.09 -3.20
C GLU A 77 11.49 -3.22 -2.01
N ARG A 78 10.60 -2.35 -1.52
CA ARG A 78 10.84 -1.51 -0.33
C ARG A 78 11.08 -2.36 0.93
N GLU A 79 10.28 -3.39 1.15
CA GLU A 79 10.42 -4.32 2.30
C GLU A 79 11.72 -5.14 2.26
N LYS A 80 12.21 -5.50 1.06
CA LYS A 80 13.50 -6.18 0.92
C LYS A 80 14.67 -5.27 1.28
N LEU A 81 14.61 -4.00 0.86
CA LEU A 81 15.63 -3.01 1.17
C LEU A 81 15.71 -2.73 2.68
N SER A 82 14.56 -2.61 3.36
CA SER A 82 14.51 -2.40 4.82
C SER A 82 15.03 -3.60 5.62
N THR A 83 14.76 -4.83 5.17
CA THR A 83 15.21 -6.07 5.86
C THR A 83 16.69 -6.36 5.65
N SER A 84 17.29 -5.89 4.54
CA SER A 84 18.73 -6.05 4.27
C SER A 84 19.64 -4.97 4.90
N GLY A 85 19.07 -3.97 5.56
CA GLY A 85 19.76 -2.74 6.00
C GLY A 85 20.33 -2.75 7.41
N GLY A 86 21.10 -3.78 7.79
CA GLY A 86 21.95 -3.75 8.98
C GLY A 86 23.35 -3.21 8.65
N ARG A 87 23.59 -1.92 8.93
CA ARG A 87 24.87 -1.17 8.88
C ARG A 87 25.55 -1.01 7.51
N ALA A 88 25.44 0.19 6.96
CA ALA A 88 26.53 0.84 6.23
C ALA A 88 26.44 2.36 6.44
N ASP A 89 27.37 2.90 7.24
CA ASP A 89 27.78 4.30 7.15
C ASP A 89 28.39 4.52 5.76
N GLY A 90 27.97 5.57 5.05
CA GLY A 90 28.51 5.89 3.73
C GLY A 90 27.82 7.08 3.07
N GLU A 91 28.57 8.15 2.91
CA GLU A 91 28.20 9.47 2.41
C GLU A 91 27.80 9.52 0.91
N ALA A 92 27.06 10.59 0.60
CA ALA A 92 27.02 11.37 -0.64
C ALA A 92 26.66 10.68 -1.98
N GLY A 93 25.49 11.06 -2.49
CA GLY A 93 25.15 11.03 -3.91
C GLY A 93 24.41 12.31 -4.29
N ASP A 94 25.17 13.38 -4.58
CA ASP A 94 24.70 14.55 -5.32
C ASP A 94 24.32 14.12 -6.74
N GLY A 95 23.16 14.57 -7.24
CA GLY A 95 22.61 14.01 -8.47
C GLY A 95 21.24 14.51 -8.91
N ALA A 96 21.20 15.80 -9.28
CA ALA A 96 20.45 16.34 -10.41
C ALA A 96 18.91 16.40 -10.38
N GLY A 97 18.42 17.65 -10.38
CA GLY A 97 17.47 18.06 -11.43
C GLY A 97 16.01 18.27 -11.04
N SER A 98 15.72 19.12 -10.05
CA SER A 98 14.35 19.62 -9.86
C SER A 98 14.04 20.74 -10.87
N GLY A 99 13.88 20.36 -12.13
CA GLY A 99 13.10 21.14 -13.10
C GLY A 99 11.62 20.90 -12.82
N LYS A 100 11.01 21.73 -11.97
CA LYS A 100 9.58 21.61 -11.61
C LYS A 100 8.69 22.11 -12.74
N ASP A 101 8.55 21.29 -13.78
CA ASP A 101 7.21 21.10 -14.34
C ASP A 101 6.47 20.22 -13.34
N GLY A 102 5.36 20.69 -12.78
CA GLY A 102 4.63 20.07 -11.65
C GLY A 102 3.96 18.72 -11.94
N ARG A 103 4.63 17.80 -12.62
CA ARG A 103 4.17 16.43 -12.89
C ARG A 103 5.05 15.45 -12.15
N TYR A 104 4.46 14.70 -11.22
CA TYR A 104 5.13 13.56 -10.59
C TYR A 104 5.39 12.45 -11.61
N SER A 105 6.53 11.78 -11.47
CA SER A 105 6.82 10.53 -12.19
C SER A 105 5.98 9.36 -11.67
N ASP A 106 5.80 8.31 -12.48
CA ASP A 106 5.10 7.08 -12.06
C ASP A 106 5.70 6.50 -10.77
N THR A 107 7.03 6.51 -10.65
CA THR A 107 7.74 6.00 -9.47
C THR A 107 7.42 6.81 -8.22
N GLU A 108 7.42 8.13 -8.31
CA GLU A 108 7.09 9.01 -7.17
C GLU A 108 5.62 8.85 -6.76
N LEU A 109 4.71 8.65 -7.71
CA LEU A 109 3.30 8.42 -7.43
C LEU A 109 3.08 7.07 -6.74
N LEU A 110 3.73 5.99 -7.21
CA LEU A 110 3.67 4.67 -6.58
C LEU A 110 4.22 4.70 -5.15
N ASP A 111 5.34 5.39 -4.92
CA ASP A 111 5.94 5.52 -3.59
C ASP A 111 5.01 6.29 -2.64
N ARG A 112 4.44 7.41 -3.08
CA ARG A 112 3.45 8.18 -2.28
C ARG A 112 2.19 7.41 -1.96
N ILE A 113 1.69 6.60 -2.90
CA ILE A 113 0.52 5.73 -2.65
C ILE A 113 0.87 4.71 -1.57
N ASN A 114 2.04 4.06 -1.66
CA ASN A 114 2.48 3.11 -0.65
C ASN A 114 2.67 3.79 0.72
N ASP A 115 3.30 4.96 0.78
CA ASP A 115 3.48 5.70 2.04
C ASP A 115 2.14 6.09 2.70
N LEU A 116 1.16 6.52 1.89
CA LEU A 116 -0.19 6.83 2.38
C LEU A 116 -0.88 5.60 2.98
N LEU A 117 -0.75 4.45 2.31
CA LEU A 117 -1.33 3.18 2.78
C LEU A 117 -0.60 2.65 4.02
N ASP A 118 0.73 2.71 4.04
CA ASP A 118 1.55 2.29 5.19
C ASP A 118 1.23 3.14 6.43
N SER A 119 1.13 4.47 6.25
CA SER A 119 0.71 5.40 7.30
C SER A 119 -0.72 5.13 7.80
N TYR A 120 -1.62 4.76 6.89
CA TYR A 120 -2.97 4.32 7.25
C TYR A 120 -2.96 3.06 8.11
N VAL A 121 -2.29 2.01 7.67
CA VAL A 121 -2.16 0.77 8.41
C VAL A 121 -1.56 1.03 9.79
N ALA A 122 -0.46 1.77 9.87
CA ALA A 122 0.18 2.12 11.14
C ALA A 122 -0.75 2.91 12.08
N SER A 123 -1.59 3.81 11.55
CA SER A 123 -2.53 4.57 12.36
C SER A 123 -3.68 3.71 12.93
N VAL A 124 -4.12 2.69 12.18
CA VAL A 124 -5.16 1.74 12.62
C VAL A 124 -4.58 0.69 13.57
N GLU A 125 -3.33 0.26 13.36
CA GLU A 125 -2.66 -0.68 14.26
C GLU A 125 -2.23 -0.03 15.58
N GLY A 126 -1.82 1.24 15.56
CA GLY A 126 -1.49 2.02 16.76
C GLY A 126 -2.71 2.41 17.60
N SER A 127 -3.93 2.28 17.06
CA SER A 127 -5.17 2.41 17.83
C SER A 127 -5.57 1.03 18.38
N GLU A 128 -4.85 0.59 19.42
CA GLU A 128 -5.00 -0.71 20.09
C GLU A 128 -6.40 -0.91 20.73
N GLN A 129 -7.37 -1.33 19.91
CA GLN A 129 -8.54 -2.11 20.34
C GLN A 129 -8.58 -3.49 19.66
N VAL A 130 -7.85 -3.68 18.55
CA VAL A 130 -8.00 -4.84 17.65
C VAL A 130 -7.22 -6.08 18.10
N GLN A 131 -6.08 -5.92 18.79
CA GLN A 131 -5.34 -7.08 19.29
C GLN A 131 -6.00 -7.73 20.51
N GLY A 132 -6.63 -6.93 21.37
CA GLY A 132 -7.27 -7.39 22.62
C GLY A 132 -8.49 -8.28 22.38
N GLU A 133 -9.35 -7.94 21.42
CA GLU A 133 -10.55 -8.75 21.12
C GLU A 133 -10.21 -10.09 20.47
N ILE A 134 -9.21 -10.14 19.59
CA ILE A 134 -8.84 -11.37 18.86
C ILE A 134 -8.14 -12.36 19.80
N ILE A 135 -7.24 -11.88 20.66
CA ILE A 135 -6.59 -12.74 21.68
C ILE A 135 -7.64 -13.26 22.68
N SER A 136 -8.64 -12.45 23.01
CA SER A 136 -9.74 -12.87 23.89
C SER A 136 -10.63 -13.94 23.25
N GLN A 137 -10.86 -13.90 21.93
CA GLN A 137 -11.63 -14.90 21.19
C GLN A 137 -10.85 -16.21 20.94
N LEU A 138 -9.51 -16.17 20.94
CA LEU A 138 -8.67 -17.37 20.82
C LEU A 138 -8.43 -18.09 22.15
N ASN A 139 -8.60 -17.38 23.27
CA ASN A 139 -8.41 -17.92 24.63
C ASN A 139 -9.76 -18.21 25.35
N GLY A 140 -10.89 -18.07 24.65
CA GLY A 140 -12.25 -18.32 25.15
C GLY A 140 -12.81 -19.67 24.74
#